data_AF-A0A317F0J5-F1
#
_entry.id   AF-A0A317F0J5-F1
#
_cell.length_a   1.000
_cell.length_b   1.000
_cell.length_c   1.000
_cell.angle_alpha   90.00
_cell.angle_beta   90.00
_cell.angle_gamma   90.00
#
_symmetry.space_group_name_H-M   'P 1'
#
loop_
_entity.id
_entity.type
_entity.pdbx_description
1 polymer ?
#
loop_
_entity_poly.entity_id
_entity_poly.type
_entity_poly.pdbx_seq_one_letter_code
_entity_poly.pdbx_strand_id
1 'polypeptide(L)'
;MADYCYNKVDFLGENSALAIEHFSEMGYDCPPFLNILLDNDAVYFESKRIPPLRDLQEIAESFDVDFKLICQLPNERTKEKYDYVCMKNQKLDLAAEVLKTMISDATSVDELEGIAEVIHEQADRSRVNSHERLILAHLAERKFNEINSNTQDQDQNIPSAARKIGR
;
A
#
# COMPACT_ATOMS: atom_id res chain seq x y z
N MET A 1 -5.78 25.47 24.38
CA MET A 1 -5.95 24.01 24.39
C MET A 1 -5.56 23.54 23.00
N ALA A 2 -4.79 22.47 22.89
CA ALA A 2 -4.32 22.03 21.59
C ALA A 2 -5.44 21.27 20.87
N ASP A 3 -5.74 21.68 19.64
CA ASP A 3 -6.85 21.16 18.85
C ASP A 3 -6.39 19.93 18.04
N TYR A 4 -6.29 18.77 18.70
CA TYR A 4 -5.92 17.50 18.06
C TYR A 4 -7.14 16.58 17.81
N CYS A 5 -7.16 15.86 16.68
CA CYS A 5 -8.05 14.70 16.53
C CYS A 5 -7.39 13.50 17.23
N TYR A 6 -8.18 12.76 18.00
CA TYR A 6 -7.81 11.44 18.51
C TYR A 6 -8.19 10.38 17.50
N ASN A 7 -7.21 9.59 17.06
CA ASN A 7 -7.37 8.57 16.05
C ASN A 7 -7.09 7.19 16.62
N LYS A 8 -7.88 6.21 16.18
CA LYS A 8 -7.59 4.78 16.34
C LYS A 8 -7.70 4.12 14.97
N VAL A 9 -6.67 3.41 14.54
CA VAL A 9 -6.65 2.65 13.30
C VAL A 9 -6.50 1.17 13.61
N ASP A 10 -7.41 0.37 13.06
CA ASP A 10 -7.34 -1.10 13.06
C ASP A 10 -6.98 -1.56 11.63
N PHE A 11 -5.84 -2.21 11.46
CA PHE A 11 -5.42 -2.79 10.17
C PHE A 11 -5.95 -4.22 10.01
N LEU A 12 -6.35 -4.58 8.79
CA LEU A 12 -7.00 -5.86 8.49
C LEU A 12 -6.29 -6.53 7.30
N GLY A 13 -5.97 -7.82 7.44
CA GLY A 13 -5.28 -8.59 6.40
C GLY A 13 -4.15 -9.44 6.99
N GLU A 14 -3.49 -10.23 6.15
CA GLU A 14 -2.40 -11.12 6.58
C GLU A 14 -1.17 -10.36 7.08
N ASN A 15 -0.93 -9.16 6.53
CA ASN A 15 0.21 -8.30 6.84
C ASN A 15 -0.10 -7.21 7.87
N SER A 16 -1.22 -7.29 8.60
CA SER A 16 -1.62 -6.25 9.57
C SER A 16 -0.58 -6.04 10.66
N ALA A 17 0.08 -7.11 11.12
CA ALA A 17 1.15 -7.04 12.10
C ALA A 17 2.35 -6.22 11.60
N LEU A 18 2.73 -6.36 10.32
CA LEU A 18 3.81 -5.60 9.70
C LEU A 18 3.46 -4.12 9.58
N ALA A 19 2.20 -3.82 9.23
CA ALA A 19 1.71 -2.45 9.21
C ALA A 19 1.74 -1.79 10.59
N ILE A 20 1.42 -2.53 11.67
CA ILE A 20 1.52 -2.03 13.06
C ILE A 20 3.00 -1.85 13.46
N GLU A 21 3.86 -2.82 13.15
CA GLU A 21 5.30 -2.76 13.44
C GLU A 21 5.95 -1.52 12.80
N HIS A 22 5.53 -1.15 11.59
CA HIS A 22 5.97 0.08 10.94
C HIS A 22 5.77 1.34 11.79
N PHE A 23 4.63 1.46 12.51
CA PHE A 23 4.40 2.58 13.42
C PHE A 23 5.29 2.54 14.67
N SER A 24 5.77 1.36 15.06
CA SER A 24 6.77 1.24 16.13
C SER A 24 8.12 1.81 15.71
N GLU A 25 8.47 1.67 14.43
CA GLU A 25 9.74 2.14 13.88
C GLU A 25 9.76 3.65 13.60
N MET A 26 8.61 4.25 13.29
CA MET A 26 8.47 5.69 13.05
C MET A 26 8.85 6.58 14.25
N GLY A 27 8.74 6.05 15.47
CA GLY A 27 8.96 6.79 16.70
C GLY A 27 7.72 7.52 17.22
N TYR A 28 7.79 8.02 18.45
CA TYR A 28 6.62 8.52 19.20
C TYR A 28 5.91 9.74 18.57
N ASP A 29 6.66 10.65 17.94
CA ASP A 29 6.13 11.82 17.24
C ASP A 29 6.74 11.90 15.83
N CYS A 30 5.98 11.44 14.84
CA CYS A 30 6.36 11.45 13.42
C CYS A 30 5.24 12.08 12.59
N PRO A 31 5.26 13.41 12.38
CA PRO A 31 4.22 14.10 11.62
C PRO A 31 3.91 13.39 10.29
N PRO A 32 2.63 13.16 9.95
CA PRO A 32 1.44 13.72 10.58
C PRO A 32 0.89 12.96 11.79
N PHE A 33 1.54 11.86 12.20
CA PHE A 33 1.16 11.02 13.35
C PHE A 33 1.90 11.51 14.62
N LEU A 34 1.15 11.99 15.60
CA LEU A 34 1.68 12.50 16.87
C LEU A 34 1.25 11.57 18.01
N ASN A 35 1.99 11.55 19.12
CA ASN A 35 1.66 10.77 20.32
C ASN A 35 1.24 9.32 19.98
N ILE A 36 2.04 8.63 19.16
CA ILE A 36 1.74 7.29 18.67
C ILE A 36 1.80 6.29 19.85
N LEU A 37 0.75 5.51 20.00
CA LEU A 37 0.61 4.45 20.99
C LEU A 37 0.12 3.18 20.28
N LEU A 38 0.79 2.07 20.54
CA LEU A 38 0.49 0.79 19.91
C LEU A 38 -0.18 -0.15 20.92
N ASP A 39 -1.20 -0.84 20.43
CA ASP A 39 -1.82 -2.00 21.07
C ASP A 39 -1.67 -3.19 20.13
N ASN A 40 -1.95 -4.41 20.60
CA ASN A 40 -1.71 -5.64 19.85
C ASN A 40 -2.41 -5.65 18.48
N ASP A 41 -3.58 -4.99 18.38
CA ASP A 41 -4.42 -5.01 17.19
C ASP A 41 -4.65 -3.62 16.57
N ALA A 42 -4.09 -2.56 17.16
CA ALA A 42 -4.45 -1.19 16.79
C ALA A 42 -3.34 -0.15 17.00
N VAL A 43 -3.37 0.89 16.17
CA VAL A 43 -2.52 2.08 16.28
C VAL A 43 -3.38 3.26 16.75
N TYR A 44 -3.00 3.87 17.86
CA TYR A 44 -3.59 5.10 18.36
C TYR A 44 -2.63 6.25 18.10
N PHE A 45 -3.13 7.39 17.65
CA PHE A 45 -2.31 8.58 17.46
C PHE A 45 -3.17 9.84 17.50
N GLU A 46 -2.53 10.96 17.80
CA GLU A 46 -3.08 12.29 17.61
C GLU A 46 -2.68 12.84 16.25
N SER A 47 -3.58 13.59 15.62
CA SER A 47 -3.25 14.37 14.43
C SER A 47 -3.69 15.81 14.61
N LYS A 48 -3.22 16.70 13.73
CA LYS A 48 -3.83 18.04 13.59
C LYS A 48 -5.32 17.87 13.25
N ARG A 49 -6.10 18.97 13.24
CA ARG A 49 -7.58 19.00 13.10
C ARG A 49 -8.26 18.11 12.03
N ILE A 50 -7.51 17.42 11.18
CA ILE A 50 -7.98 16.39 10.25
C ILE A 50 -7.18 15.07 10.42
N PRO A 51 -7.80 13.89 10.27
CA PRO A 51 -7.06 12.64 10.22
C PRO A 51 -6.16 12.58 8.97
N PRO A 52 -4.94 12.03 9.06
CA PRO A 52 -4.01 11.88 7.93
C PRO A 52 -4.40 10.70 7.05
N LEU A 53 -5.58 10.78 6.42
CA LEU A 53 -6.16 9.69 5.64
C LEU A 53 -5.26 9.24 4.49
N ARG A 54 -4.60 10.19 3.82
CA ARG A 54 -3.72 9.89 2.69
C ARG A 54 -2.50 9.08 3.14
N ASP A 55 -1.83 9.51 4.20
CA ASP A 55 -0.66 8.82 4.74
C ASP A 55 -1.04 7.41 5.23
N LEU A 56 -2.22 7.26 5.85
CA LEU A 56 -2.76 5.95 6.22
C LEU A 56 -3.04 5.05 5.00
N GLN A 57 -3.57 5.61 3.91
CA GLN A 57 -3.80 4.88 2.67
C GLN A 57 -2.48 4.42 2.04
N GLU A 58 -1.47 5.29 1.99
CA GLU A 58 -0.14 4.95 1.45
C GLU A 58 0.52 3.83 2.27
N ILE A 59 0.41 3.87 3.60
CA ILE A 59 0.90 2.79 4.48
C ILE A 59 0.12 1.50 4.22
N ALA A 60 -1.21 1.57 4.18
CA ALA A 60 -2.07 0.41 3.97
C ALA A 60 -1.80 -0.28 2.62
N GLU A 61 -1.61 0.50 1.55
CA GLU A 61 -1.20 -0.01 0.24
C GLU A 61 0.17 -0.69 0.28
N SER A 62 1.13 -0.10 1.00
CA SER A 62 2.50 -0.64 1.07
C SER A 62 2.56 -2.01 1.73
N PHE A 63 1.64 -2.30 2.66
CA PHE A 63 1.54 -3.58 3.35
C PHE A 63 0.42 -4.49 2.82
N ASP A 64 -0.32 -4.07 1.77
CA ASP A 64 -1.46 -4.81 1.22
C ASP A 64 -2.59 -5.10 2.23
N VAL A 65 -2.86 -4.14 3.12
CA VAL A 65 -3.85 -4.27 4.19
C VAL A 65 -5.00 -3.28 4.01
N ASP A 66 -6.18 -3.66 4.49
CA ASP A 66 -7.30 -2.75 4.66
C ASP A 66 -7.17 -2.04 6.01
N PHE A 67 -7.91 -0.94 6.22
CA PHE A 67 -7.97 -0.32 7.55
C PHE A 67 -9.33 0.24 7.90
N LYS A 68 -9.57 0.33 9.22
CA LYS A 68 -10.69 1.06 9.81
C LYS A 68 -10.15 2.12 10.75
N LEU A 69 -10.44 3.37 10.44
CA LEU A 69 -10.09 4.52 11.26
C LEU A 69 -11.32 5.02 12.01
N ILE A 70 -11.14 5.27 13.30
CA ILE A 70 -12.06 5.99 14.15
C ILE A 70 -11.37 7.31 14.56
N CYS A 71 -11.88 8.46 14.10
CA CYS A 71 -11.39 9.79 14.50
C CYS A 71 -12.42 10.47 15.41
N GLN A 72 -11.93 11.18 16.42
CA GLN A 72 -12.71 12.06 17.27
C GLN A 72 -12.10 13.46 17.24
N LEU A 73 -12.86 14.42 16.69
CA LEU A 73 -12.44 15.81 16.59
C LEU A 73 -12.39 16.52 17.96
N PRO A 74 -11.58 17.58 18.09
CA PRO A 74 -11.53 18.37 19.32
C PRO A 74 -12.90 18.91 19.68
N ASN A 75 -13.30 18.76 20.94
CA ASN A 75 -14.58 19.23 21.49
C ASN A 75 -15.84 18.51 20.95
N GLU A 76 -15.68 17.49 20.10
CA GLU A 76 -16.78 16.65 19.66
C GLU A 76 -16.92 15.40 20.52
N ARG A 77 -18.16 15.02 20.80
CA ARG A 77 -18.49 13.75 21.47
C ARG A 77 -18.71 12.62 20.48
N THR A 78 -18.97 12.97 19.22
CA THR A 78 -19.20 12.04 18.13
C THR A 78 -17.88 11.53 17.58
N LYS A 79 -17.86 10.26 17.23
CA LYS A 79 -16.73 9.63 16.54
C LYS A 79 -17.10 9.45 15.08
N GLU A 80 -16.21 9.86 14.19
CA GLU A 80 -16.29 9.59 12.77
C GLU A 80 -15.59 8.27 12.45
N LYS A 81 -16.10 7.56 11.45
CA LYS A 81 -15.55 6.28 11.00
C LYS A 81 -15.21 6.37 9.53
N TYR A 82 -14.02 5.90 9.19
CA TYR A 82 -13.50 5.84 7.85
C TYR A 82 -13.01 4.42 7.60
N ASP A 83 -13.55 3.78 6.56
CA ASP A 83 -13.11 2.46 6.13
C ASP A 83 -12.34 2.61 4.82
N TYR A 84 -11.25 1.86 4.70
CA TYR A 84 -10.44 1.80 3.49
C TYR A 84 -10.21 0.35 3.09
N VAL A 85 -10.34 0.09 1.79
CA VAL A 85 -10.01 -1.19 1.17
C VAL A 85 -8.83 -0.97 0.24
N CYS A 86 -7.74 -1.69 0.50
CA CYS A 86 -6.54 -1.63 -0.33
C CYS A 86 -6.88 -2.01 -1.77
N MET A 87 -6.25 -1.38 -2.76
CA MET A 87 -6.45 -1.61 -4.18
C MET A 87 -6.26 -3.07 -4.56
N LYS A 88 -5.30 -3.76 -3.93
CA LYS A 88 -5.10 -5.21 -4.09
C LYS A 88 -6.28 -6.04 -3.57
N ASN A 89 -7.00 -5.55 -2.56
CA ASN A 89 -8.13 -6.23 -1.95
C ASN A 89 -9.50 -5.77 -2.51
N GLN A 90 -9.52 -4.72 -3.35
CA GLN A 90 -10.75 -4.26 -3.97
C GLN A 90 -11.35 -5.37 -4.84
N LYS A 91 -12.67 -5.56 -4.69
CA LYS A 91 -13.47 -6.48 -5.49
C LYS A 91 -13.67 -5.89 -6.87
N LEU A 92 -13.18 -6.58 -7.89
CA LEU A 92 -13.39 -6.20 -9.28
C LEU A 92 -14.39 -7.15 -9.96
N ASP A 93 -14.93 -6.74 -11.10
CA ASP A 93 -15.71 -7.63 -11.96
C ASP A 93 -14.81 -8.74 -12.53
N LEU A 94 -15.43 -9.84 -12.97
CA LEU A 94 -14.70 -11.05 -13.39
C LEU A 94 -13.59 -10.77 -14.41
N ALA A 95 -13.85 -9.90 -15.40
CA ALA A 95 -12.85 -9.55 -16.42
C ALA A 95 -11.65 -8.81 -15.81
N ALA A 96 -11.90 -7.90 -14.87
CA ALA A 96 -10.87 -7.13 -14.18
C ALA A 96 -10.12 -7.98 -13.14
N GLU A 97 -10.77 -8.93 -12.44
CA GLU A 97 -10.09 -9.88 -11.55
C GLU A 97 -9.13 -10.81 -12.31
N VAL A 98 -9.50 -11.27 -13.51
CA VAL A 98 -8.60 -12.04 -14.36
C VAL A 98 -7.36 -11.23 -14.71
N LEU A 99 -7.54 -9.96 -15.12
CA LEU A 99 -6.43 -9.07 -15.45
C LEU A 99 -5.55 -8.76 -14.23
N LYS A 100 -6.15 -8.55 -13.06
CA LYS A 100 -5.45 -8.38 -11.78
C LYS A 100 -4.59 -9.60 -11.43
N THR A 101 -5.10 -10.80 -11.66
CA THR A 101 -4.35 -12.05 -11.48
C THR A 101 -3.19 -12.13 -12.47
N MET A 102 -3.41 -11.81 -13.75
CA MET A 102 -2.35 -11.76 -14.76
C MET A 102 -1.23 -10.77 -14.39
N ILE A 103 -1.58 -9.59 -13.86
CA ILE A 103 -0.60 -8.61 -13.36
C ILE A 103 0.20 -9.21 -12.19
N SER A 104 -0.47 -9.83 -11.23
CA SER A 104 0.20 -10.43 -10.06
C SER A 104 1.19 -11.53 -10.45
N ASP A 105 0.84 -12.33 -11.46
CA ASP A 105 1.63 -13.46 -11.95
C ASP A 105 2.74 -13.06 -12.93
N ALA A 106 2.76 -11.82 -13.41
CA ALA A 106 3.76 -11.35 -14.35
C ALA A 106 5.17 -11.40 -13.74
N THR A 107 6.12 -11.92 -14.52
CA THR A 107 7.52 -12.13 -14.12
C THR A 107 8.49 -11.24 -14.88
N SER A 108 8.04 -10.61 -15.97
CA SER A 108 8.85 -9.71 -16.81
C SER A 108 8.11 -8.44 -17.21
N VAL A 109 8.87 -7.43 -17.64
CA VAL A 109 8.32 -6.17 -18.15
C VAL A 109 7.54 -6.40 -19.45
N ASP A 110 8.05 -7.25 -20.35
CA ASP A 110 7.38 -7.57 -21.62
C ASP A 110 5.98 -8.20 -21.40
N GLU A 111 5.84 -9.03 -20.36
CA GLU A 111 4.53 -9.58 -19.96
C GLU A 111 3.57 -8.49 -19.47
N LEU A 112 4.06 -7.53 -18.67
CA LEU A 112 3.24 -6.41 -18.20
C LEU A 112 2.81 -5.48 -19.34
N GLU A 113 3.68 -5.22 -20.33
CA GLU A 113 3.32 -4.47 -21.53
C GLU A 113 2.23 -5.17 -22.34
N GLY A 114 2.35 -6.49 -22.52
CA GLY A 114 1.31 -7.30 -23.15
C GLY A 114 -0.02 -7.26 -22.38
N ILE A 115 0.02 -7.32 -21.04
CA ILE A 115 -1.18 -7.19 -20.21
C ILE A 115 -1.82 -5.80 -20.35
N ALA A 116 -1.02 -4.73 -20.44
CA ALA A 116 -1.52 -3.38 -20.66
C ALA A 116 -2.34 -3.29 -21.95
N GLU A 117 -1.86 -3.89 -23.05
CA GLU A 117 -2.62 -3.98 -24.31
C GLU A 117 -3.97 -4.69 -24.13
N VAL A 118 -3.99 -5.81 -23.39
CA VAL A 118 -5.24 -6.53 -23.09
C VAL A 118 -6.20 -5.67 -22.25
N ILE A 119 -5.70 -4.93 -21.26
CA ILE A 119 -6.52 -3.98 -20.48
C ILE A 119 -7.16 -2.94 -21.42
N HIS A 120 -6.39 -2.40 -22.37
CA HIS A 120 -6.91 -1.46 -23.38
C HIS A 120 -8.01 -2.09 -24.22
N GLU A 121 -7.80 -3.30 -24.74
CA GLU A 121 -8.80 -4.01 -25.55
C GLU A 121 -10.09 -4.32 -24.77
N GLN A 122 -9.99 -4.77 -23.51
CA GLN A 122 -11.17 -5.08 -22.68
C GLN A 122 -11.92 -3.80 -22.29
N ALA A 123 -11.22 -2.68 -22.08
CA ALA A 123 -11.84 -1.38 -21.83
C ALA A 123 -12.61 -0.86 -23.06
N ASP A 124 -12.05 -1.00 -24.26
CA ASP A 124 -12.73 -0.61 -25.51
C ASP A 124 -14.00 -1.45 -25.75
N ARG A 125 -13.98 -2.70 -25.30
CA ARG A 125 -15.14 -3.61 -25.29
C ARG A 125 -16.11 -3.36 -24.13
N SER A 126 -15.89 -2.32 -23.31
CA SER A 126 -16.69 -1.98 -22.13
C SER A 126 -16.84 -3.11 -21.11
N ARG A 127 -15.84 -4.00 -21.03
CA ARG A 127 -15.79 -5.12 -20.07
C ARG A 127 -15.05 -4.76 -18.78
N VAL A 128 -14.31 -3.65 -18.79
CA VAL A 128 -13.60 -3.08 -17.65
C VAL A 128 -13.99 -1.61 -17.57
N ASN A 129 -14.45 -1.17 -16.41
CA ASN A 129 -14.87 0.21 -16.22
C ASN A 129 -13.69 1.14 -15.89
N SER A 130 -13.93 2.46 -15.86
CA SER A 130 -12.86 3.43 -15.63
C SER A 130 -12.19 3.32 -14.25
N HIS A 131 -12.96 2.95 -13.21
CA HIS A 131 -12.45 2.76 -11.86
C HIS A 131 -11.54 1.53 -11.76
N GLU A 132 -11.99 0.40 -12.31
CA GLU A 132 -11.19 -0.83 -12.38
C GLU A 132 -9.92 -0.64 -13.18
N ARG A 133 -9.98 0.15 -14.26
CA ARG A 133 -8.81 0.46 -15.08
C ARG A 133 -7.75 1.24 -14.29
N LEU A 134 -8.16 2.16 -13.41
CA LEU A 134 -7.25 2.89 -12.53
C LEU A 134 -6.57 1.96 -11.52
N ILE A 135 -7.34 1.02 -10.93
CA ILE A 135 -6.79 0.01 -10.02
C ILE A 135 -5.78 -0.87 -10.74
N LEU A 136 -6.14 -1.41 -11.92
CA LEU A 136 -5.26 -2.26 -12.71
C LEU A 136 -3.98 -1.53 -13.13
N ALA A 137 -4.08 -0.26 -13.53
CA ALA A 137 -2.92 0.56 -13.86
C ALA A 137 -1.98 0.75 -12.66
N HIS A 138 -2.53 1.03 -11.48
CA HIS A 138 -1.75 1.18 -10.25
C HIS A 138 -1.05 -0.14 -9.85
N LEU A 139 -1.77 -1.27 -9.94
CA LEU A 139 -1.21 -2.59 -9.65
C LEU A 139 -0.11 -2.98 -10.64
N ALA A 140 -0.29 -2.66 -11.94
CA ALA A 140 0.72 -2.90 -12.96
C ALA A 140 1.99 -2.07 -12.72
N GLU A 141 1.85 -0.79 -12.36
CA GLU A 141 2.98 0.07 -11.99
C GLU A 141 3.73 -0.46 -10.76
N ARG A 142 3.00 -0.88 -9.72
CA ARG A 142 3.61 -1.51 -8.54
C ARG A 142 4.38 -2.78 -8.92
N LYS A 143 3.81 -3.65 -9.75
CA LYS A 143 4.47 -4.88 -10.21
C LYS A 143 5.71 -4.59 -11.07
N PHE A 144 5.64 -3.58 -11.94
CA PHE A 144 6.78 -3.13 -12.72
C PHE A 144 7.95 -2.71 -11.83
N ASN A 145 7.68 -1.94 -10.77
CA ASN A 145 8.69 -1.52 -9.81
C ASN A 145 9.28 -2.70 -9.02
N GLU A 146 8.46 -3.69 -8.66
CA GLU A 146 8.90 -4.93 -8.02
C GLU A 146 9.89 -5.72 -8.91
N ILE A 147 9.53 -5.94 -10.17
CA ILE A 147 10.36 -6.67 -11.15
C ILE A 147 11.69 -5.95 -11.38
N ASN A 148 11.67 -4.62 -11.53
CA ASN A 148 12.88 -3.84 -11.74
C ASN A 148 13.79 -3.80 -10.51
N SER A 149 13.23 -3.70 -9.31
CA SER A 149 14.01 -3.72 -8.06
C SER A 149 14.73 -5.07 -7.90
N ASN A 150 14.03 -6.17 -8.17
CA ASN A 150 14.62 -7.51 -8.14
C ASN A 150 15.74 -7.73 -9.17
N THR A 151 15.67 -7.03 -10.31
CA THR A 151 16.71 -7.11 -11.35
C THR A 151 17.99 -6.36 -10.93
N GLN A 152 17.86 -5.24 -10.22
CA GLN A 152 19.01 -4.47 -9.71
C GLN A 152 19.78 -5.17 -8.59
N ASP A 153 19.09 -5.93 -7.72
CA ASP A 153 19.73 -6.70 -6.65
C ASP A 153 20.55 -7.91 -7.16
N GLN A 154 20.24 -8.41 -8.37
CA GLN A 154 21.02 -9.48 -9.00
C GLN A 154 22.35 -8.98 -9.57
N ASP A 155 22.41 -7.74 -10.08
CA ASP A 155 23.64 -7.17 -10.67
C ASP A 155 24.68 -6.73 -9.62
N GLN A 156 24.28 -6.50 -8.36
CA GLN A 156 25.22 -6.13 -7.28
C GLN A 156 25.92 -7.35 -6.63
N ASN A 157 25.52 -8.57 -6.95
CA ASN A 157 26.06 -9.81 -6.37
C ASN A 157 27.13 -10.51 -7.23
N ILE A 158 27.85 -9.78 -8.10
CA ILE A 158 29.03 -10.34 -8.79
C ILE A 158 30.23 -10.29 -7.81
N PRO A 159 30.73 -11.43 -7.30
CA PRO A 159 31.90 -11.43 -6.44
C PRO A 159 33.13 -10.96 -7.23
N SER A 160 33.70 -9.83 -6.82
CA SER A 160 34.97 -9.32 -7.31
C SER A 160 36.05 -10.40 -7.17
N ALA A 161 36.50 -10.94 -8.29
CA ALA A 161 37.53 -11.97 -8.32
C ALA A 161 38.81 -11.47 -7.64
N ALA A 162 39.20 -12.16 -6.57
CA ALA A 162 40.40 -11.92 -5.80
C ALA A 162 41.65 -11.74 -6.69
N ARG A 163 42.23 -10.53 -6.68
CA ARG A 163 43.60 -10.33 -7.17
C ARG A 163 44.57 -11.01 -6.21
N LYS A 164 45.08 -12.16 -6.64
CA LYS A 164 46.30 -12.79 -6.11
C LYS A 164 47.42 -11.74 -6.08
N ILE A 165 47.84 -11.32 -4.90
CA ILE A 165 49.12 -10.64 -4.71
C ILE A 165 50.17 -11.75 -4.60
N GLY A 166 50.97 -11.89 -5.66
CA GLY A 166 52.10 -12.80 -5.72
C GLY A 166 53.29 -12.30 -4.89
N ARG A 167 54.06 -13.29 -4.42
CA ARG A 167 55.32 -13.25 -3.66
C ARG A 167 56.28 -12.11 -3.98
#